data_AF-A0A356C163-F1
#
_entry.id   AF-A0A356C163-F1
#
_cell.length_a   1.000
_cell.length_b   1.000
_cell.length_c   1.000
_cell.angle_alpha   90.00
_cell.angle_beta   90.00
_cell.angle_gamma   90.00
#
_symmetry.space_group_name_H-M   'P 1'
#
loop_
_entity.id
_entity.type
_entity.pdbx_description
1 polymer ?
#
loop_
_entity_poly.entity_id
_entity_poly.type
_entity_poly.pdbx_seq_one_letter_code
_entity_poly.pdbx_strand_id
1 'polypeptide(L)' 'RGDVGAVKSAVESGAEAAGRLGELVATHVIPRPHNDVEKILPVMK' A
#
# COMPACT_ATOMS: atom_id res chain seq x y z
N ARG A 1 3.25 7.71 2.60
CA ARG A 1 2.67 8.29 1.37
C ARG A 1 3.83 8.69 0.45
N GLY A 2 3.73 8.54 -0.86
CA GLY A 2 4.83 8.85 -1.78
C GLY A 2 4.39 8.84 -3.23
N ASP A 3 5.34 9.03 -4.15
CA ASP A 3 5.09 8.98 -5.58
C ASP A 3 4.55 7.60 -6.00
N VAL A 4 3.62 7.60 -6.94
CA VAL A 4 2.90 6.39 -7.37
C VAL A 4 3.87 5.28 -7.79
N GLY A 5 4.96 5.62 -8.48
CA GLY A 5 6.00 4.67 -8.86
C GLY A 5 6.70 4.03 -7.66
N ALA A 6 7.14 4.86 -6.70
CA ALA A 6 7.81 4.38 -5.50
C ALA A 6 6.89 3.50 -4.63
N VAL A 7 5.63 3.92 -4.45
CA VAL A 7 4.64 3.17 -3.67
C VAL A 7 4.31 1.84 -4.35
N LYS A 8 4.17 1.82 -5.68
CA LYS A 8 3.91 0.58 -6.43
C LYS A 8 5.03 -0.43 -6.27
N SER A 9 6.28 0.00 -6.45
CA SER A 9 7.44 -0.88 -6.32
C SER A 9 7.62 -1.41 -4.89
N ALA A 10 7.33 -0.58 -3.88
CA ALA A 10 7.35 -1.01 -2.49
C ALA A 10 6.29 -2.09 -2.20
N VAL A 11 5.06 -1.89 -2.69
CA VAL A 11 3.95 -2.85 -2.49
C VAL A 11 4.21 -4.17 -3.23
N GLU A 12 4.74 -4.11 -4.45
CA GLU A 12 5.09 -5.30 -5.23
C GLU A 12 6.18 -6.13 -4.54
N SER A 13 7.25 -5.47 -4.08
CA SER A 13 8.33 -6.12 -3.32
C SER A 13 7.81 -6.74 -2.01
N GLY A 14 6.90 -6.04 -1.32
CA GLY A 14 6.27 -6.54 -0.09
C GLY A 14 5.34 -7.72 -0.34
N ALA A 15 4.59 -7.71 -1.45
CA ALA A 15 3.69 -8.79 -1.86
C ALA A 15 4.46 -10.09 -2.10
N GLU A 16 5.57 -10.01 -2.83
CA GLU A 16 6.42 -11.17 -3.10
C GLU A 16 7.04 -11.74 -1.82
N ALA A 17 7.52 -10.89 -0.93
CA ALA A 17 8.08 -11.32 0.35
C ALA A 17 7.01 -11.96 1.24
N ALA A 18 5.82 -11.34 1.34
CA ALA A 18 4.70 -11.86 2.12
C ALA A 18 4.20 -13.20 1.59
N GLY A 19 4.10 -13.36 0.27
CA GLY A 19 3.69 -14.63 -0.36
C GLY A 19 4.66 -15.79 -0.12
N ARG A 20 5.93 -15.52 0.18
CA ARG A 20 6.90 -16.56 0.59
C ARG A 20 6.78 -16.94 2.06
N LEU A 21 6.29 -16.04 2.91
CA LEU A 21 6.20 -16.22 4.36
C LEU A 21 4.83 -16.74 4.80
N GLY A 22 3.80 -16.65 3.97
CA GLY A 22 2.46 -17.11 4.27
C GLY A 22 1.42 -16.68 3.24
N GLU A 23 0.16 -16.60 3.65
CA GLU A 23 -0.95 -16.22 2.77
C GLU A 23 -1.12 -14.70 2.67
N LEU A 24 -0.96 -14.17 1.46
CA LEU A 24 -1.25 -12.78 1.12
C LEU A 24 -2.70 -12.65 0.67
N VAL A 25 -3.53 -11.99 1.48
CA VAL A 25 -4.97 -11.83 1.19
C VAL A 25 -5.23 -10.76 0.13
N ALA A 26 -4.59 -9.59 0.24
CA ALA A 26 -4.79 -8.49 -0.70
C ALA A 26 -3.62 -7.50 -0.69
N THR A 27 -3.35 -6.93 -1.87
CA THR A 27 -2.48 -5.76 -2.05
C THR A 27 -3.18 -4.74 -2.92
N HIS A 28 -3.05 -3.46 -2.55
CA HIS A 28 -3.69 -2.39 -3.31
C HIS A 28 -2.91 -1.08 -3.18
N VAL A 29 -2.79 -0.37 -4.29
CA VAL A 29 -2.21 0.97 -4.35
C VAL A 29 -3.31 1.91 -4.83
N ILE A 30 -3.54 2.99 -4.08
CA ILE A 30 -4.48 4.05 -4.44
C ILE A 30 -3.67 5.29 -4.81
N PRO A 31 -3.48 5.58 -6.12
CA PRO A 31 -2.65 6.72 -6.56
C PRO A 31 -3.20 8.08 -6.13
N ARG A 32 -4.53 8.22 -6.08
CA ARG A 32 -5.22 9.45 -5.68
C ARG A 32 -6.45 9.10 -4.83
N PRO A 33 -6.29 8.97 -3.50
CA PRO A 33 -7.43 8.76 -2.62
C PRO A 33 -8.33 10.01 -2.60
N HIS A 34 -9.63 9.80 -2.40
CA HIS A 34 -10.54 10.91 -2.15
C HIS A 34 -10.25 11.54 -0.78
N ASN A 35 -10.46 12.84 -0.62
CA ASN A 35 -10.12 13.57 0.60
C ASN A 35 -10.78 12.99 1.87
N ASP A 36 -11.98 12.42 1.75
CA ASP A 36 -12.67 11.78 2.88
C ASP A 36 -12.04 10.44 3.28
N VAL A 37 -11.39 9.74 2.33
CA VAL A 37 -10.60 8.52 2.63
C VAL A 37 -9.35 8.90 3.42
N GLU A 38 -8.76 10.08 3.17
CA GLU A 38 -7.60 10.53 3.93
C GLU A 38 -7.90 10.76 5.41
N LYS A 39 -9.13 11.17 5.75
CA LYS A 39 -9.55 11.44 7.14
C LYS A 39 -9.67 10.18 7.99
N ILE A 40 -9.96 9.04 7.36
CA ILE A 40 -10.15 7.75 8.04
C ILE A 40 -8.87 6.91 8.06
N LEU A 41 -7.87 7.26 7.24
CA LEU A 41 -6.60 6.55 7.21
C LEU A 41 -5.74 6.92 8.44
N PRO A 42 -5.08 5.94 9.07
CA PRO A 42 -4.21 6.20 10.21
C PRO A 42 -3.00 7.03 9.77
N VAL A 43 -2.76 8.14 10.45
CA VAL A 43 -1.54 8.94 10.30
C VAL A 43 -0.47 8.32 11.19
N MET A 44 0.51 7.64 10.59
CA MET A 44 1.68 7.14 11.32
C MET A 44 2.46 8.33 11.89
N LYS A 45 2.76 8.27 13.20
CA LYS A 45 3.60 9.24 13.92
C LYS A 45 5.06 8.86 13.82
#